data_AF-A0A4U5R0Y8-F1
#
_entry.id   AF-A0A4U5R0Y8-F1
#
_cell.length_a   1.000
_cell.length_b   1.000
_cell.length_c   1.000
_cell.angle_alpha   90.00
_cell.angle_beta   90.00
_cell.angle_gamma   90.00
#
_symmetry.space_group_name_H-M   'P 1'
#
loop_
_entity.id
_entity.type
_entity.pdbx_description
1 polymer ?
#
loop_
_entity_poly.entity_id
_entity_poly.type
_entity_poly.pdbx_seq_one_letter_code
_entity_poly.pdbx_strand_id
1 'polypeptide(L)'
;MKAKNGSKVGVKAPAGPVLGPPWQHHEKGYLINSPQGQLTLYCEPHCVYNKDFLEKERANIVITLVIGTLLPQFTLVSGLEDAVQLAKLLKARFIAPMTNGDLDSKGFLASIIQGSHGEATGPTKGAHTERPMDQQKA
;
A
#
# COMPACT_ATOMS: atom_id res chain seq x y z
N MET A 1 -4.94 9.49 -24.01
CA MET A 1 -3.89 10.54 -23.92
C MET A 1 -2.83 10.31 -24.98
N LYS A 2 -2.06 11.34 -25.37
CA LYS A 2 -0.94 11.21 -26.33
C LYS A 2 0.37 11.46 -25.59
N ALA A 3 1.30 10.52 -25.67
CA ALA A 3 2.63 10.66 -25.09
C ALA A 3 3.51 11.60 -25.93
N LYS A 4 4.59 12.10 -25.35
CA LYS A 4 5.54 13.02 -26.02
C LYS A 4 6.13 12.44 -27.32
N ASN A 5 6.30 11.12 -27.38
CA ASN A 5 6.75 10.39 -28.56
C ASN A 5 5.63 10.11 -29.59
N GLY A 6 4.44 10.67 -29.40
CA GLY A 6 3.32 10.58 -30.32
C GLY A 6 2.37 9.38 -30.07
N SER A 7 2.73 8.48 -29.17
CA SER A 7 2.02 7.23 -28.89
C SER A 7 0.72 7.45 -28.12
N LYS A 8 -0.32 6.68 -28.41
CA LYS A 8 -1.60 6.76 -27.69
C LYS A 8 -1.54 5.95 -26.41
N VAL A 9 -1.83 6.55 -25.26
CA VAL A 9 -1.96 5.87 -23.96
C VAL A 9 -3.44 5.78 -23.61
N GLY A 10 -3.91 4.57 -23.29
CA GLY A 10 -5.26 4.33 -22.78
C GLY A 10 -5.28 4.51 -21.26
N VAL A 11 -6.31 5.19 -20.75
CA VAL A 11 -6.54 5.35 -19.31
C VAL A 11 -8.00 5.00 -19.03
N LYS A 12 -8.23 4.09 -18.09
CA LYS A 12 -9.56 3.78 -17.53
C LYS A 12 -9.55 4.09 -16.04
N ALA A 13 -10.63 4.68 -15.53
CA ALA A 13 -10.79 4.99 -14.12
C ALA A 13 -12.20 4.59 -13.65
N PRO A 14 -12.38 3.43 -12.98
CA PRO A 14 -13.65 3.06 -12.40
C PRO A 14 -14.08 4.05 -11.31
N ALA A 15 -15.35 3.98 -10.90
CA ALA A 15 -15.80 4.67 -9.71
C ALA A 15 -14.99 4.19 -8.50
N GLY A 16 -14.51 5.15 -7.70
CA GLY A 16 -13.79 4.88 -6.47
C GLY A 16 -14.72 4.31 -5.40
N PRO A 17 -14.23 3.42 -4.52
CA PRO A 17 -14.99 2.97 -3.36
C PRO A 17 -15.29 4.15 -2.42
N VAL A 18 -16.37 4.04 -1.65
CA VAL A 18 -16.66 4.97 -0.56
C VAL A 18 -15.79 4.53 0.62
N LEU A 19 -14.77 5.32 0.95
CA LEU A 19 -13.85 5.05 2.05
C LEU A 19 -13.62 6.29 2.91
N GLY A 20 -13.44 6.04 4.20
CA GLY A 20 -13.21 7.09 5.17
C GLY A 20 -14.49 7.81 5.57
N PRO A 21 -14.35 8.98 6.21
CA PRO A 21 -15.48 9.75 6.67
C PRO A 21 -16.39 10.21 5.52
N PRO A 22 -17.69 10.49 5.78
CA PRO A 22 -18.66 10.82 4.74
C PRO A 22 -18.35 12.11 3.95
N TRP A 23 -17.41 12.93 4.43
CA TRP A 23 -16.92 14.13 3.73
C TRP A 23 -15.69 13.88 2.84
N GLN A 24 -15.11 12.68 2.86
CA GLN A 24 -13.96 12.33 2.04
C GLN A 24 -14.40 12.04 0.60
N HIS A 25 -13.69 12.63 -0.36
CA HIS A 25 -13.96 12.38 -1.77
C HIS A 25 -13.53 10.96 -2.15
N HIS A 26 -14.30 10.29 -3.02
CA HIS A 26 -13.95 8.95 -3.47
C HIS A 26 -12.69 9.01 -4.35
N GLU A 27 -11.65 8.30 -3.93
CA GLU A 27 -10.43 8.17 -4.72
C GLU A 27 -10.57 7.04 -5.73
N LYS A 28 -10.10 7.25 -6.96
CA LYS A 28 -10.25 6.29 -8.07
C LYS A 28 -8.94 5.54 -8.29
N GLY A 29 -9.05 4.25 -8.56
CA GLY A 29 -7.96 3.50 -9.19
C GLY A 29 -7.83 3.88 -10.67
N TYR A 30 -6.63 3.76 -11.24
CA TYR A 30 -6.34 4.07 -12.63
C TYR A 30 -5.67 2.89 -13.32
N LEU A 31 -6.27 2.40 -14.41
CA LEU A 31 -5.66 1.43 -15.31
C LEU A 31 -5.09 2.15 -16.52
N ILE A 32 -3.78 2.06 -16.70
CA ILE A 32 -3.02 2.71 -17.77
C ILE A 32 -2.46 1.63 -18.69
N ASN A 33 -2.69 1.79 -20.00
CA ASN A 33 -2.20 0.86 -21.02
C ASN A 33 -1.37 1.59 -22.07
N SER A 34 -0.13 1.12 -22.28
CA SER A 34 0.76 1.58 -23.34
C SER A 34 0.83 0.54 -24.48
N PRO A 35 0.32 0.86 -25.68
CA PRO A 35 0.25 -0.07 -26.80
C PRO A 35 1.62 -0.40 -27.41
N GLN A 36 2.66 0.39 -27.14
CA GLN A 36 3.98 0.21 -27.75
C GLN A 36 4.91 -0.75 -26.98
N GLY A 37 4.55 -1.17 -25.76
CA GLY A 37 5.48 -1.89 -24.90
C GLY A 37 4.88 -2.96 -23.99
N GLN A 38 3.63 -3.39 -24.26
CA GLN A 38 2.89 -4.35 -23.42
C GLN A 38 2.80 -3.94 -21.93
N LEU A 39 3.02 -2.67 -21.63
CA LEU A 39 3.03 -2.17 -20.26
C LEU A 39 1.62 -1.78 -19.86
N THR A 40 1.03 -2.57 -18.98
CA THR A 40 -0.22 -2.28 -18.30
C THR A 40 0.05 -2.06 -16.82
N LEU A 41 -0.45 -0.95 -16.32
CA LEU A 41 -0.23 -0.48 -14.96
C LEU A 41 -1.58 -0.24 -14.30
N TYR A 42 -1.75 -0.74 -13.08
CA TYR A 42 -2.88 -0.38 -12.22
C TYR A 42 -2.36 0.36 -10.99
N CYS A 43 -2.80 1.60 -10.81
CA CYS A 43 -2.53 2.39 -9.62
C CYS A 43 -3.78 2.41 -8.76
N GLU A 44 -3.65 2.07 -7.49
CA GLU A 44 -4.75 2.10 -6.55
C GLU A 44 -4.23 2.62 -5.19
N PRO A 45 -4.91 3.60 -4.57
CA PRO A 45 -4.36 4.33 -3.43
C PRO A 45 -4.75 3.81 -2.04
N HIS A 46 -5.58 2.77 -1.88
CA HIS A 46 -6.04 2.30 -0.55
C HIS A 46 -6.11 0.77 -0.38
N CYS A 47 -5.71 0.04 -1.40
CA CYS A 47 -5.96 -1.36 -1.72
C CYS A 47 -7.44 -1.79 -1.69
N VAL A 48 -8.33 -0.86 -2.10
CA VAL A 48 -9.78 -1.10 -2.20
C VAL A 48 -10.28 -0.73 -3.60
N TYR A 49 -10.98 -1.66 -4.23
CA TYR A 49 -11.29 -1.57 -5.65
C TYR A 49 -12.59 -2.29 -6.01
N ASN A 50 -13.16 -1.89 -7.14
CA ASN A 50 -14.30 -2.57 -7.72
C ASN A 50 -13.85 -3.90 -8.39
N LYS A 51 -14.18 -5.03 -7.74
CA LYS A 51 -13.81 -6.38 -8.22
C LYS A 51 -14.43 -6.70 -9.58
N ASP A 52 -15.72 -6.39 -9.77
CA ASP A 52 -16.44 -6.66 -11.03
C ASP A 52 -15.81 -5.96 -12.26
N PHE A 53 -15.19 -4.80 -12.02
CA PHE A 53 -14.42 -4.08 -13.02
C PHE A 53 -13.07 -4.73 -13.26
N LEU A 54 -12.30 -5.06 -12.20
CA LEU A 54 -10.93 -5.56 -12.34
C LEU A 54 -10.83 -7.01 -12.81
N GLU A 55 -11.82 -7.86 -12.55
CA GLU A 55 -11.84 -9.27 -13.00
C GLU A 55 -11.70 -9.42 -14.52
N LYS A 56 -12.09 -8.39 -15.27
CA LYS A 56 -12.07 -8.38 -16.74
C LYS A 56 -10.82 -7.72 -17.31
N GLU A 57 -9.98 -7.14 -16.46
CA GLU A 57 -8.81 -6.37 -16.85
C GLU A 57 -7.52 -7.12 -16.51
N ARG A 58 -6.39 -6.62 -17.01
CA ARG A 58 -5.05 -7.13 -16.67
C ARG A 58 -4.08 -5.98 -16.49
N ALA A 59 -3.18 -6.12 -15.52
CA ALA A 59 -2.10 -5.18 -15.28
C ALA A 59 -0.81 -5.95 -14.96
N ASN A 60 0.27 -5.66 -15.68
CA ASN A 60 1.57 -6.27 -15.43
C ASN A 60 2.24 -5.70 -14.18
N ILE A 61 1.93 -4.44 -13.85
CA ILE A 61 2.42 -3.73 -12.67
C ILE A 61 1.23 -3.24 -11.86
N VAL A 62 1.29 -3.44 -10.55
CA VAL A 62 0.35 -2.84 -9.59
C VAL A 62 1.14 -1.90 -8.68
N ILE A 63 0.69 -0.65 -8.57
CA ILE A 63 1.17 0.31 -7.58
C ILE A 63 0.05 0.45 -6.54
N THR A 64 0.29 0.03 -5.31
CA THR A 64 -0.68 0.15 -4.21
C THR A 64 0.02 0.20 -2.86
N LEU A 65 -0.68 0.64 -1.82
CA LEU A 65 -0.12 0.57 -0.47
C LEU A 65 0.05 -0.87 -0.02
N VAL A 66 1.17 -1.09 0.68
CA VAL A 66 1.54 -2.39 1.23
C VAL A 66 1.56 -2.37 2.76
N ILE A 67 1.61 -1.18 3.37
CA ILE A 67 1.59 -0.99 4.82
C ILE A 67 0.21 -0.45 5.21
N GLY A 68 -0.50 -1.20 6.05
CA GLY A 68 -1.81 -0.81 6.55
C GLY A 68 -1.70 0.31 7.60
N THR A 69 -2.72 1.15 7.67
CA THR A 69 -2.91 2.14 8.73
C THR A 69 -4.37 2.08 9.15
N LEU A 70 -4.61 2.01 10.46
CA LEU A 70 -5.94 1.96 11.03
C LEU A 70 -6.21 3.24 11.82
N LEU A 71 -7.37 3.82 11.59
CA LEU A 71 -7.98 4.79 12.50
C LEU A 71 -9.05 4.05 13.33
N PRO A 72 -9.37 4.51 14.55
CA PRO A 72 -10.49 3.95 15.29
C PRO A 72 -11.75 4.11 14.47
N GLN A 73 -12.50 3.02 14.31
CA GLN A 73 -13.75 2.92 13.55
C GLN A 73 -13.62 3.00 12.01
N PHE A 74 -12.42 3.22 11.45
CA PHE A 74 -12.24 3.33 10.00
C PHE A 74 -10.98 2.61 9.52
N THR A 75 -11.14 1.65 8.61
CA THR A 75 -10.04 1.04 7.88
C THR A 75 -9.53 2.05 6.85
N LEU A 76 -8.36 2.64 7.08
CA LEU A 76 -7.83 3.68 6.19
C LEU A 76 -7.02 3.07 5.04
N VAL A 77 -6.32 1.96 5.29
CA VAL A 77 -5.47 1.30 4.28
C VAL A 77 -5.51 -0.22 4.47
N SER A 78 -5.76 -0.94 3.38
CA SER A 78 -5.68 -2.39 3.30
C SER A 78 -4.21 -2.87 3.31
N GLY A 79 -3.90 -3.93 4.07
CA GLY A 79 -2.52 -4.36 4.35
C GLY A 79 -1.85 -5.15 3.22
N LEU A 80 -0.66 -5.69 3.48
CA LEU A 80 0.13 -6.51 2.54
C LEU A 80 -0.67 -7.65 1.90
N GLU A 81 -1.57 -8.29 2.64
CA GLU A 81 -2.37 -9.41 2.14
C GLU A 81 -3.33 -9.01 1.01
N ASP A 82 -3.96 -7.83 1.15
CA ASP A 82 -4.85 -7.29 0.13
C ASP A 82 -4.07 -6.89 -1.12
N ALA A 83 -2.87 -6.32 -0.97
CA ALA A 83 -2.00 -5.99 -2.10
C ALA A 83 -1.62 -7.24 -2.91
N VAL A 84 -1.37 -8.37 -2.24
CA VAL A 84 -1.12 -9.65 -2.89
C VAL A 84 -2.38 -10.18 -3.60
N GLN A 85 -3.56 -10.04 -3.00
CA GLN A 85 -4.82 -10.43 -3.64
C GLN A 85 -5.10 -9.60 -4.90
N LEU A 86 -4.90 -8.29 -4.84
CA LEU A 86 -5.03 -7.38 -5.99
C LEU A 86 -4.08 -7.77 -7.13
N ALA A 87 -2.82 -8.06 -6.79
CA ALA A 87 -1.83 -8.51 -7.77
C ALA A 87 -2.22 -9.84 -8.43
N LYS A 88 -2.73 -10.80 -7.64
CA LYS A 88 -3.24 -12.08 -8.16
C LYS A 88 -4.44 -11.87 -9.10
N LEU A 89 -5.38 -11.01 -8.71
CA LEU A 89 -6.57 -10.70 -9.51
C LEU A 89 -6.20 -10.17 -10.89
N LEU A 90 -5.27 -9.21 -10.95
CA LEU A 90 -4.83 -8.58 -12.19
C LEU A 90 -3.75 -9.35 -12.96
N LYS A 91 -3.31 -10.49 -12.41
CA LYS A 91 -2.20 -11.30 -12.91
C LYS A 91 -0.90 -10.50 -13.06
N ALA A 92 -0.64 -9.62 -12.09
CA ALA A 92 0.52 -8.76 -12.08
C ALA A 92 1.80 -9.56 -11.88
N ARG A 93 2.84 -9.11 -12.57
CA ARG A 93 4.20 -9.65 -12.45
C ARG A 93 4.99 -8.90 -11.37
N PHE A 94 4.64 -7.64 -11.13
CA PHE A 94 5.33 -6.78 -10.18
C PHE A 94 4.32 -6.00 -9.33
N ILE A 95 4.65 -5.87 -8.04
CA ILE A 95 3.99 -4.96 -7.11
C ILE A 95 5.03 -3.92 -6.72
N ALA A 96 4.70 -2.64 -6.93
CA ALA A 96 5.49 -1.52 -6.45
C ALA A 96 4.75 -0.89 -5.25
N PRO A 97 5.29 -1.00 -4.03
CA PRO A 97 4.64 -0.44 -2.85
C PRO A 97 4.59 1.08 -2.97
N MET A 98 3.41 1.65 -2.72
CA MET A 98 3.27 3.07 -2.45
C MET A 98 3.42 3.30 -0.94
N THR A 99 4.29 4.23 -0.58
CA THR A 99 4.31 4.76 0.78
C THR A 99 3.08 5.66 0.94
N ASN A 100 2.28 5.43 1.97
CA ASN A 100 1.44 6.52 2.46
C ASN A 100 2.40 7.67 2.76
N GLY A 101 2.12 8.89 2.31
CA GLY A 101 3.01 10.02 2.54
C GLY A 101 3.48 10.04 4.00
N ASP A 102 4.74 10.45 4.23
CA ASP A 102 5.34 10.46 5.56
C ASP A 102 4.39 11.13 6.54
N LEU A 103 3.72 10.31 7.37
CA LEU A 103 2.69 10.78 8.25
C LEU A 103 3.43 11.37 9.45
N ASP A 104 3.78 12.65 9.39
CA ASP A 104 4.34 13.38 10.52
C ASP A 104 3.22 13.62 11.55
N SER A 105 2.80 12.54 12.21
CA SER A 105 1.77 12.53 13.24
C SER A 105 2.36 13.07 14.55
N LYS A 106 2.49 14.40 14.62
CA LYS A 106 2.82 15.12 15.86
C LYS A 106 1.53 15.62 16.54
N GLY A 107 1.49 15.55 17.87
CA GLY A 107 0.39 16.08 18.69
C GLY A 107 -0.51 15.01 19.34
N PHE A 108 -1.50 15.45 20.11
CA PHE A 108 -2.33 14.58 20.98
C PHE A 108 -3.07 13.47 20.22
N LEU A 109 -3.55 13.77 19.00
CA LEU A 109 -4.30 12.84 18.15
C LEU A 109 -3.43 11.79 17.46
N ALA A 110 -2.10 11.94 17.44
CA ALA A 110 -1.18 10.94 16.90
C ALA A 110 -1.26 9.61 17.66
N SER A 111 -1.57 9.67 18.96
CA SER A 111 -1.73 8.49 19.83
C SER A 111 -2.85 7.53 19.40
N ILE A 112 -3.75 8.01 18.54
CA ILE A 112 -4.94 7.31 18.08
C ILE A 112 -4.65 6.51 16.80
N ILE A 113 -3.54 6.81 16.12
CA ILE A 113 -3.15 6.18 14.85
C ILE A 113 -2.35 4.91 15.17
N GLN A 114 -2.88 3.75 14.77
CA GLN A 114 -2.18 2.48 14.88
C GLN A 114 -1.67 2.07 13.49
N GLY A 115 -0.35 2.08 13.31
CA GLY A 115 0.29 1.45 12.17
C GLY A 115 0.31 -0.05 12.37
N SER A 116 -0.23 -0.84 11.42
CA SER A 116 0.00 -2.28 11.41
C SER A 116 1.36 -2.54 10.75
N HIS A 117 2.42 -2.53 11.58
CA HIS A 117 3.74 -2.97 11.15
C HIS A 117 3.67 -4.44 10.75
N GLY A 118 3.76 -4.74 9.45
CA GLY A 118 4.12 -6.06 8.95
C GLY A 118 5.63 -6.28 9.14
N GLU A 119 6.10 -6.28 10.38
CA GLU A 119 7.49 -6.60 10.69
C GLU A 119 7.61 -8.11 10.89
N ALA A 120 8.30 -8.78 9.96
CA ALA A 120 8.74 -10.15 10.17
C ALA A 120 9.92 -10.16 11.16
N THR A 121 9.68 -9.84 12.43
CA THR A 121 10.65 -10.10 13.50
C THR A 121 10.46 -11.53 14.00
N GLY A 122 11.25 -12.45 13.44
CA GLY A 122 11.56 -13.69 14.14
C GLY A 122 12.27 -13.36 15.48
N PRO A 123 12.11 -14.19 16.52
CA PRO A 123 12.69 -13.90 17.82
C PRO A 123 14.21 -14.07 17.78
N THR A 124 14.96 -12.97 17.79
CA THR A 124 16.38 -13.00 18.16
C THR A 124 16.48 -13.18 19.67
N LYS A 125 16.56 -14.46 20.10
CA LYS A 125 17.15 -14.81 21.40
C LYS A 125 18.56 -14.25 21.45
N GLY A 126 18.81 -13.35 22.40
CA GLY A 126 20.12 -12.76 22.64
C GLY A 126 20.23 -12.11 24.01
N ALA A 127 19.75 -12.78 25.06
CA ALA A 127 20.11 -12.41 26.43
C ALA A 127 21.42 -13.10 26.79
N HIS A 128 22.55 -12.48 26.43
CA HIS A 128 23.83 -12.78 27.07
C HIS A 128 23.97 -11.80 28.23
N THR A 129 23.65 -12.27 29.44
CA THR A 129 23.89 -11.53 30.69
C THR A 129 25.39 -11.35 30.86
N GLU A 130 25.88 -10.13 30.70
CA GLU A 130 27.18 -9.74 31.21
C GLU A 130 27.12 -9.73 32.74
N ARG A 131 27.99 -10.50 33.39
CA ARG A 131 28.18 -10.44 34.84
C ARG A 131 28.98 -9.18 35.17
N PRO A 132 28.57 -8.36 36.15
CA PRO A 132 29.39 -7.24 36.59
C PRO A 132 30.65 -7.76 37.28
N MET A 133 31.79 -7.19 36.90
CA MET A 133 33.07 -7.43 37.55
C MET A 133 33.19 -6.38 38.67
N ASP A 134 32.87 -6.79 39.90
CA ASP A 134 33.07 -5.96 41.09
C ASP A 134 34.57 -5.63 41.25
N GLN A 135 34.90 -4.34 41.13
CA GLN A 135 36.09 -3.77 41.72
C GLN A 135 35.75 -3.33 43.14
N GLN A 136 36.30 -3.98 44.17
CA GLN A 136 36.65 -3.27 45.41
C GLN A 136 37.77 -3.96 46.20
N LYS A 137 38.99 -3.46 45.95
CA LYS A 137 40.10 -3.13 46.86
C LYS A 137 39.97 -3.50 48.36
N ALA A 138 40.96 -4.24 48.87
CA ALA A 138 41.77 -3.91 50.05
C ALA A 138 43.06 -4.75 50.04
#